data_AF-A0A1I8Q691-F1
#
_entry.id   AF-A0A1I8Q691-F1
#
_cell.length_a   1.000
_cell.length_b   1.000
_cell.length_c   1.000
_cell.angle_alpha   90.00
_cell.angle_beta   90.00
_cell.angle_gamma   90.00
#
_symmetry.space_group_name_H-M   'P 1'
#
loop_
_entity.id
_entity.type
_entity.pdbx_description
1 polymer ?
#
loop_
_entity_poly.entity_id
_entity_poly.type
_entity_poly.pdbx_seq_one_letter_code
_entity_poly.pdbx_strand_id
1 'polypeptide(L)'
;MLKIILVAVALSTLSVVKAHDPLCYGCLKTMPAKDLSETGVDLKLVLKKLAEDNGPKYKLSQVNSGIEQLGYRYKLKVDLDDNGTTKTCDVILMMLRWEDKNYQLTLKCPNEPEIKRAYNIQLYD
;
A
#
# COMPACT_ATOMS: atom_id res chain seq x y z
N MET A 1 -63.92 30.66 -13.01
CA MET A 1 -62.60 31.30 -12.75
C MET A 1 -62.40 31.21 -11.25
N LEU A 2 -61.45 30.51 -10.64
CA LEU A 2 -60.01 30.34 -10.86
C LEU A 2 -59.58 29.07 -10.10
N LYS A 3 -58.90 28.10 -10.76
CA LYS A 3 -58.34 26.90 -10.11
C LYS A 3 -56.96 27.25 -9.57
N ILE A 4 -56.80 27.33 -8.24
CA ILE A 4 -55.50 27.56 -7.61
C ILE A 4 -54.84 26.20 -7.38
N ILE A 5 -53.94 25.82 -8.28
CA ILE A 5 -53.10 24.63 -8.15
C ILE A 5 -51.95 24.99 -7.20
N LEU A 6 -52.01 24.50 -5.97
CA LEU A 6 -50.91 24.55 -5.00
C LEU A 6 -49.87 23.48 -5.39
N VAL A 7 -48.89 23.85 -6.21
CA VAL A 7 -47.72 23.01 -6.46
C VAL A 7 -46.72 23.22 -5.31
N ALA A 8 -46.82 22.39 -4.28
CA ALA A 8 -45.80 22.31 -3.24
C ALA A 8 -44.58 21.57 -3.78
N VAL A 9 -43.66 22.29 -4.44
CA VAL A 9 -42.33 21.76 -4.77
C VAL A 9 -41.50 21.80 -3.49
N ALA A 10 -41.58 20.74 -2.69
CA ALA A 10 -40.66 20.52 -1.59
C ALA A 10 -39.28 20.17 -2.18
N LEU A 11 -38.41 21.19 -2.33
CA LEU A 11 -36.98 21.00 -2.56
C LEU A 11 -36.39 20.28 -1.34
N SER A 12 -36.33 18.96 -1.40
CA SER A 12 -35.53 18.17 -0.48
C SER A 12 -34.05 18.34 -0.84
N THR A 13 -33.37 19.26 -0.15
CA THR A 13 -31.92 19.33 -0.16
C THR A 13 -31.36 18.05 0.46
N LEU A 14 -30.90 17.14 -0.39
CA LEU A 14 -30.11 15.97 0.02
C LEU A 14 -28.82 16.49 0.67
N SER A 15 -28.86 16.60 2.00
CA SER A 15 -27.68 16.86 2.80
C SER A 15 -26.84 15.59 2.76
N VAL A 16 -25.79 15.57 1.94
CA VAL A 16 -24.79 14.50 1.98
C VAL A 16 -24.03 14.65 3.30
N VAL A 17 -24.54 14.00 4.34
CA VAL A 17 -23.81 13.84 5.59
C VAL A 17 -22.58 13.00 5.26
N LYS A 18 -21.40 13.63 5.18
CA LYS A 18 -20.13 12.91 5.25
C LYS A 18 -20.10 12.21 6.60
N ALA A 19 -20.44 10.91 6.62
CA ALA A 19 -20.21 10.08 7.77
C ALA A 19 -18.71 10.15 8.10
N HIS A 20 -18.38 10.57 9.32
CA HIS A 20 -17.03 10.40 9.85
C HIS A 20 -16.82 8.88 9.94
N ASP A 21 -15.88 8.33 9.16
CA ASP A 21 -15.59 6.91 9.22
C ASP A 21 -15.27 6.53 10.67
N PRO A 22 -16.01 5.60 11.30
CA PRO A 22 -15.72 5.19 12.67
C PRO A 22 -14.29 4.66 12.73
N LEU A 23 -13.56 5.05 13.78
CA LEU A 23 -12.19 4.57 14.04
C LEU A 23 -12.20 3.04 14.09
N CYS A 24 -11.81 2.40 12.98
CA CYS A 24 -11.70 0.95 12.90
C CYS A 24 -10.26 0.52 13.14
N TYR A 25 -9.97 0.09 14.37
CA TYR A 25 -8.69 -0.49 14.72
C TYR A 25 -8.47 -1.80 13.98
N GLY A 26 -7.43 -1.85 13.14
CA GLY A 26 -7.05 -3.04 12.36
C GLY A 26 -7.77 -3.23 11.04
N CYS A 27 -8.65 -2.30 10.65
CA CYS A 27 -9.22 -2.31 9.31
C CYS A 27 -8.13 -2.22 8.23
N LEU A 28 -8.45 -2.85 7.10
CA LEU A 28 -7.70 -2.70 5.87
C LEU A 28 -8.02 -1.32 5.28
N LYS A 29 -7.00 -0.50 5.09
CA LYS A 29 -7.12 0.83 4.47
C LYS A 29 -6.45 0.80 3.11
N THR A 30 -7.21 1.12 2.06
CA THR A 30 -6.62 1.32 0.73
C THR A 30 -5.66 2.50 0.78
N MET A 31 -4.45 2.31 0.27
CA MET A 31 -3.41 3.34 0.32
C MET A 31 -3.64 4.38 -0.80
N PRO A 32 -3.67 5.68 -0.48
CA PRO A 32 -3.65 6.74 -1.48
C PRO A 32 -2.30 6.76 -2.20
N ALA A 33 -2.24 7.44 -3.36
CA ALA A 33 -1.04 7.49 -4.20
C ALA A 33 0.22 8.00 -3.48
N LYS A 34 0.06 8.94 -2.53
CA LYS A 34 1.16 9.44 -1.69
C LYS A 34 1.79 8.32 -0.86
N ASP A 35 0.96 7.56 -0.15
CA ASP A 35 1.41 6.47 0.73
C ASP A 35 2.01 5.31 -0.09
N LEU A 36 1.51 5.05 -1.30
CA LEU A 36 2.11 4.10 -2.25
C LEU A 36 3.52 4.51 -2.67
N SER A 37 3.73 5.81 -2.94
CA SER A 37 5.02 6.36 -3.33
C SER A 37 6.04 6.23 -2.19
N GLU A 38 5.66 6.63 -0.98
CA GLU A 38 6.51 6.54 0.22
C GLU A 38 6.88 5.09 0.54
N THR A 39 5.90 4.19 0.53
CA THR A 39 6.15 2.76 0.76
C THR A 39 6.99 2.13 -0.35
N GLY A 40 6.89 2.66 -1.58
CA GLY A 40 7.76 2.27 -2.69
C GLY A 40 9.24 2.64 -2.48
N VAL A 41 9.52 3.75 -1.78
CA VAL A 41 10.89 4.11 -1.39
C VAL A 41 11.44 3.11 -0.38
N ASP A 42 10.66 2.78 0.65
CA ASP A 42 11.06 1.79 1.66
C ASP A 42 11.27 0.40 1.04
N LEU A 43 10.37 -0.01 0.13
CA LEU A 43 10.51 -1.28 -0.59
C LEU A 43 11.80 -1.31 -1.43
N LYS A 44 12.17 -0.22 -2.11
CA LYS A 44 13.43 -0.15 -2.88
C LYS A 44 14.64 -0.35 -1.97
N LEU A 45 14.65 0.24 -0.78
CA LEU A 45 15.73 0.05 0.19
C LEU A 45 15.84 -1.40 0.65
N VAL A 46 14.70 -2.03 0.93
CA VAL A 46 14.62 -3.44 1.34
C VAL A 46 15.04 -4.39 0.22
N LEU A 47 14.65 -4.13 -1.04
CA LEU A 47 15.10 -4.91 -2.20
C LEU A 47 16.61 -4.78 -2.44
N LYS A 48 17.18 -3.59 -2.19
CA LYS A 48 18.64 -3.41 -2.24
C LYS A 48 19.33 -4.29 -1.21
N LYS A 49 18.83 -4.33 0.03
CA LYS A 49 19.37 -5.20 1.09
C LYS A 49 19.21 -6.68 0.76
N LEU A 50 18.10 -7.07 0.15
CA LEU A 50 17.92 -8.43 -0.37
C LEU A 50 19.00 -8.80 -1.38
N ALA A 51 19.34 -7.91 -2.30
CA ALA A 51 20.39 -8.14 -3.28
C ALA A 51 21.81 -8.19 -2.66
N GLU A 52 22.07 -7.37 -1.64
CA GLU A 52 23.33 -7.37 -0.88
C GLU A 52 23.51 -8.67 -0.07
N ASP A 53 22.42 -9.25 0.45
CA ASP A 53 22.40 -10.51 1.20
C ASP A 53 22.26 -11.76 0.30
N ASN A 54 22.90 -11.75 -0.88
CA ASN A 54 22.89 -12.85 -1.86
C ASN A 54 21.48 -13.27 -2.36
N GLY A 55 20.47 -12.43 -2.20
CA GLY A 55 19.13 -12.65 -2.74
C GLY A 55 18.98 -12.20 -4.21
N PRO A 56 17.79 -12.39 -4.81
CA PRO A 56 17.53 -11.94 -6.17
C PRO A 56 17.65 -10.42 -6.31
N LYS A 57 18.10 -9.98 -7.49
CA LYS A 57 18.39 -8.57 -7.79
C LYS A 57 17.20 -7.84 -8.41
N TYR A 58 16.02 -7.98 -7.80
CA TYR A 58 14.82 -7.30 -8.29
C TYR A 58 14.95 -5.78 -8.22
N LYS A 59 14.39 -5.10 -9.21
CA LYS A 59 14.20 -3.65 -9.20
C LYS A 59 12.71 -3.33 -9.17
N LEU A 60 12.31 -2.39 -8.31
CA LEU A 60 10.92 -1.95 -8.29
C LEU A 60 10.63 -1.07 -9.51
N SER A 61 9.80 -1.57 -10.43
CA SER A 61 9.30 -0.82 -11.58
C SER A 61 8.14 0.08 -11.17
N GLN A 62 7.11 -0.50 -10.52
CA GLN A 62 5.89 0.23 -10.14
C GLN A 62 5.21 -0.38 -8.92
N VAL A 63 4.56 0.45 -8.11
CA VAL A 63 3.58 0.03 -7.10
C VAL A 63 2.18 0.23 -7.66
N ASN A 64 1.46 -0.85 -7.94
CA ASN A 64 0.15 -0.82 -8.61
C ASN A 64 -0.98 -0.54 -7.63
N SER A 65 -0.93 -1.16 -6.46
CA SER A 65 -1.90 -0.93 -5.39
C SER A 65 -1.33 -1.37 -4.04
N GLY A 66 -1.98 -0.91 -2.98
CA GLY A 66 -1.55 -1.18 -1.62
C GLY A 66 -2.70 -1.13 -0.63
N ILE A 67 -2.61 -2.01 0.37
CA ILE A 67 -3.47 -2.03 1.53
C ILE A 67 -2.59 -1.89 2.77
N GLU A 68 -2.88 -0.88 3.57
CA GLU A 68 -2.31 -0.69 4.90
C GLU A 68 -3.16 -1.41 5.94
N GLN A 69 -2.50 -2.09 6.87
CA GLN A 69 -3.12 -2.73 8.03
C GLN A 69 -2.35 -2.32 9.28
N LEU A 70 -3.08 -1.79 10.27
CA LEU A 70 -2.55 -1.39 11.58
C LEU A 70 -1.45 -0.31 11.55
N GLY A 71 -1.25 0.39 10.43
CA GLY A 71 -0.21 1.44 10.32
C GLY A 71 1.20 0.95 10.03
N TYR A 72 1.48 -0.36 10.13
CA TYR A 72 2.84 -0.90 10.00
C TYR A 72 2.94 -2.13 9.07
N ARG A 73 1.82 -2.66 8.56
CA ARG A 73 1.81 -3.80 7.64
C ARG A 73 1.19 -3.39 6.31
N TYR A 74 1.98 -3.44 5.25
CA TYR A 74 1.59 -3.05 3.90
C TYR A 74 1.53 -4.27 3.00
N LYS A 75 0.38 -4.52 2.38
CA LYS A 75 0.20 -5.53 1.33
C LYS A 75 0.16 -4.82 -0.01
N LEU A 76 1.15 -5.06 -0.85
CA LEU A 76 1.38 -4.33 -2.09
C LEU A 76 1.28 -5.28 -3.27
N LYS A 77 0.68 -4.81 -4.36
CA LYS A 77 0.83 -5.41 -5.68
C LYS A 77 1.81 -4.55 -6.45
N VAL A 78 2.93 -5.14 -6.85
CA VAL A 78 4.05 -4.40 -7.45
C VAL A 78 4.54 -5.08 -8.71
N ASP A 79 5.08 -4.31 -9.62
CA ASP A 79 5.83 -4.84 -10.76
C ASP A 79 7.32 -4.77 -10.44
N LEU A 80 7.98 -5.92 -10.50
CA LEU A 80 9.41 -6.07 -10.29
C LEU A 80 10.08 -6.43 -11.61
N ASP A 81 11.13 -5.68 -11.97
CA ASP A 81 12.05 -6.06 -13.03
C ASP A 81 13.08 -7.04 -12.49
N ASP A 82 13.23 -8.14 -13.21
CA ASP A 82 14.23 -9.17 -13.01
C ASP A 82 15.01 -9.35 -14.31
N ASN A 83 16.14 -8.64 -14.41
CA ASN A 83 17.04 -8.69 -15.57
C ASN A 83 16.34 -8.41 -16.91
N GLY A 84 15.45 -7.43 -16.96
CA GLY A 84 14.71 -7.03 -18.17
C GLY A 84 13.35 -7.73 -18.34
N THR A 85 13.01 -8.69 -17.47
CA THR A 85 11.67 -9.28 -17.42
C THR A 85 10.89 -8.69 -16.27
N THR A 86 9.79 -7.99 -16.58
CA THR A 86 8.88 -7.47 -15.56
C THR A 86 7.84 -8.54 -15.17
N LYS A 87 7.62 -8.70 -13.87
CA LYS A 87 6.62 -9.61 -13.29
C LYS A 87 5.85 -8.91 -12.18
N THR A 88 4.54 -9.16 -12.12
CA THR A 88 3.69 -8.64 -11.04
C THR A 88 3.77 -9.59 -9.83
N CYS A 89 4.19 -9.07 -8.69
CA CYS A 89 4.37 -9.81 -7.45
C CYS A 89 3.48 -9.26 -6.34
N ASP A 90 3.08 -10.14 -5.43
CA ASP A 90 2.46 -9.76 -4.17
C ASP A 90 3.57 -9.62 -3.11
N VAL A 91 3.64 -8.44 -2.50
CA VAL A 91 4.65 -8.11 -1.49
C VAL A 91 3.95 -7.76 -0.18
N ILE A 92 4.43 -8.34 0.92
CA ILE A 92 4.10 -7.88 2.27
C ILE A 92 5.35 -7.23 2.83
N LEU A 93 5.25 -5.93 3.09
CA LEU A 93 6.26 -5.16 3.79
C LEU A 93 5.72 -4.83 5.18
N MET A 94 6.42 -5.27 6.22
CA MET A 94 6.01 -5.05 7.61
C MET A 94 7.10 -4.34 8.37
N MET A 95 6.81 -3.14 8.87
CA MET A 95 7.71 -2.41 9.76
C MET A 95 7.66 -3.07 11.14
N LEU A 96 8.78 -3.64 11.58
CA LEU A 96 8.94 -4.28 12.89
C LEU A 96 9.26 -3.26 13.97
N ARG A 97 10.11 -2.27 13.66
CA ARG A 97 10.47 -1.16 14.54
C ARG A 97 10.71 0.09 13.72
N TRP A 98 10.06 1.18 14.11
CA TRP A 98 10.12 2.47 13.41
C TRP A 98 11.46 3.19 13.62
N GLU A 99 12.01 3.13 14.84
CA GLU A 99 13.27 3.80 15.22
C GLU A 99 14.46 3.31 14.38
N ASP A 100 14.57 1.99 14.17
CA ASP A 100 15.69 1.37 13.47
C ASP A 100 15.42 1.06 11.99
N LYS A 101 14.26 1.50 11.45
CA LYS A 101 13.81 1.10 10.11
C LYS A 101 13.98 -0.41 9.85
N ASN A 102 13.45 -1.20 10.78
CA ASN A 102 13.49 -2.65 10.67
C ASN A 102 12.27 -3.14 9.90
N TYR A 103 12.48 -3.85 8.80
CA TYR A 103 11.42 -4.36 7.94
C TYR A 103 11.50 -5.87 7.78
N GLN A 104 10.34 -6.52 7.83
CA GLN A 104 10.15 -7.87 7.33
C GLN A 104 9.57 -7.80 5.92
N LEU A 105 10.29 -8.39 4.96
CA LEU A 105 9.87 -8.61 3.60
C LEU A 105 9.24 -10.01 3.46
N THR A 106 8.12 -10.09 2.77
CA THR A 106 7.63 -11.34 2.17
C THR A 106 7.29 -11.06 0.71
N LEU A 107 7.89 -11.81 -0.21
CA LEU A 107 7.79 -11.58 -1.64
C LEU A 107 7.30 -12.88 -2.31
N LYS A 108 6.20 -12.77 -3.04
CA LYS A 108 5.58 -13.85 -3.80
C LYS A 108 5.49 -13.43 -5.26
N CYS A 109 6.37 -13.97 -6.09
CA CYS A 109 6.35 -13.79 -7.52
C CYS A 109 5.84 -15.06 -8.22
N PRO A 110 5.22 -14.96 -9.41
CA PRO A 110 4.75 -16.13 -10.15
C PRO A 110 5.88 -17.12 -10.44
N ASN A 111 5.62 -18.41 -10.24
CA ASN A 111 6.55 -19.52 -10.51
C ASN A 111 7.88 -19.48 -9.74
N GLU A 112 7.94 -18.73 -8.64
CA GLU A 112 9.12 -18.61 -7.78
C GLU A 112 8.79 -19.02 -6.34
N PRO A 113 9.78 -19.54 -5.58
CA PRO A 113 9.59 -19.80 -4.17
C PRO A 113 9.34 -18.48 -3.42
N GLU A 114 8.48 -18.53 -2.40
CA GLU A 114 8.26 -17.39 -1.52
C GLU A 114 9.55 -17.02 -0.79
N ILE A 115 9.89 -15.73 -0.81
CA ILE A 115 11.05 -15.20 -0.08
C ILE A 115 10.54 -14.46 1.13
N LYS A 116 11.02 -14.86 2.31
CA LYS A 116 10.77 -14.18 3.58
C LYS A 116 12.08 -13.83 4.27
N ARG A 117 12.30 -12.54 4.50
CA ARG A 117 13.55 -11.99 5.06
C ARG A 117 13.25 -10.80 5.96
N ALA A 118 14.13 -10.51 6.90
CA ALA A 118 14.05 -9.33 7.75
C ALA A 118 15.36 -8.57 7.69
N TYR A 119 15.28 -7.25 7.58
CA TYR A 119 16.44 -6.37 7.46
C TYR A 119 16.32 -5.21 8.42
N ASN A 120 17.42 -4.91 9.10
CA ASN A 120 17.62 -3.64 9.78
C ASN A 120 18.32 -2.69 8.80
N ILE A 121 17.69 -1.56 8.47
CA ILE A 121 18.23 -0.60 7.52
C ILE A 121 18.81 0.58 8.32
N GLN A 122 20.09 0.51 8.64
CA GLN A 122 20.81 1.66 9.18
C GLN A 122 20.91 2.74 8.09
N LEU A 123 20.48 3.95 8.44
CA LEU A 123 20.47 5.11 7.52
C LEU A 123 21.76 5.94 7.58
N TYR A 124 22.72 5.56 8.42
CA TYR A 124 23.98 6.26 8.62
C TYR A 124 25.13 5.24 8.71
N ASP A 125 26.16 5.44 7.90
CA ASP A 125 27.53 4.95 8.11
C ASP A 125 28.34 6.05 8.81
#